data_AF-A0A1F8RII1-F1
#
_entry.id   AF-A0A1F8RII1-F1
#
_cell.length_a   1.000
_cell.length_b   1.000
_cell.length_c   1.000
_cell.angle_alpha   90.00
_cell.angle_beta   90.00
_cell.angle_gamma   90.00
#
_symmetry.space_group_name_H-M   'P 1'
#
loop_
_entity.id
_entity.type
_entity.pdbx_description
1 polymer ?
#
loop_
_entity_poly.entity_id
_entity_poly.type
_entity_poly.pdbx_seq_one_letter_code
_entity_poly.pdbx_strand_id
1 'polypeptide(L)'
;MIVKNLWRRKTRTLLTLLGIAVGVAAVVALSAFGEGIAGGMENMFSATIADLTVGQKDAMMLIFSSVDESVGDELRQIEGVKQVAGTVVGIVQMPESPYFVVMGETRAGSPWRTIA
;
A
#
# COMPACT_ATOMS: atom_id res chain seq x y z
N MET A 1 8.79 9.65 -49.83
CA MET A 1 7.53 9.23 -50.50
C MET A 1 6.47 8.66 -49.56
N ILE A 2 6.84 8.03 -48.43
CA ILE A 2 5.90 7.40 -47.46
C ILE A 2 4.92 8.40 -46.81
N VAL A 3 5.39 9.54 -46.33
CA VAL A 3 4.57 10.56 -45.64
C VAL A 3 3.45 11.11 -46.55
N LYS A 4 3.73 11.25 -47.85
CA LYS A 4 2.78 11.74 -48.86
C LYS A 4 1.66 10.71 -49.14
N ASN A 5 1.94 9.42 -48.96
CA ASN A 5 0.99 8.34 -49.16
C ASN A 5 0.04 8.18 -47.94
N LEU A 6 0.55 8.42 -46.73
CA LEU A 6 -0.26 8.50 -45.51
C LEU A 6 -1.26 9.67 -45.56
N TRP A 7 -0.86 10.81 -46.13
CA TRP A 7 -1.69 12.01 -46.29
C TRP A 7 -2.85 11.82 -47.29
N ARG A 8 -2.75 10.87 -48.22
CA ARG A 8 -3.81 10.57 -49.21
C ARG A 8 -4.92 9.67 -48.66
N ARG A 9 -4.68 8.93 -47.58
CA ARG A 9 -5.67 8.04 -46.92
C ARG A 9 -5.71 8.30 -45.41
N LYS A 10 -5.87 9.57 -45.03
CA LYS A 10 -5.77 10.07 -43.64
C LYS A 10 -6.60 9.26 -42.65
N THR A 11 -7.85 8.99 -42.98
CA THR A 11 -8.79 8.29 -42.09
C THR A 11 -8.27 6.91 -41.69
N ARG A 12 -7.87 6.09 -42.66
CA ARG A 12 -7.39 4.73 -42.39
C ARG A 12 -6.12 4.73 -41.54
N THR A 13 -5.16 5.60 -41.88
CA THR A 13 -3.92 5.74 -41.11
C THR A 13 -4.20 6.18 -39.68
N LEU A 14 -5.09 7.17 -39.49
CA LEU A 14 -5.42 7.70 -38.16
C LEU A 14 -6.09 6.63 -37.28
N LEU A 15 -7.03 5.86 -37.85
CA LEU A 15 -7.72 4.76 -37.16
C LEU A 15 -6.75 3.65 -36.74
N THR A 16 -5.81 3.27 -37.60
CA THR A 16 -4.79 2.25 -37.22
C THR A 16 -3.85 2.75 -36.14
N LEU A 17 -3.46 4.03 -36.21
CA LEU A 17 -2.52 4.63 -35.26
C LEU A 17 -3.18 4.81 -33.89
N LEU A 18 -4.47 5.19 -33.87
CA LEU A 18 -5.29 5.23 -32.66
C LEU A 18 -5.45 3.84 -32.04
N GLY A 19 -5.75 2.81 -32.83
CA GLY A 19 -5.89 1.44 -32.31
C GLY A 19 -4.61 0.95 -31.62
N ILE A 20 -3.45 1.18 -32.25
CA ILE A 20 -2.14 0.84 -31.66
C ILE A 20 -1.89 1.67 -30.41
N ALA A 21 -2.13 2.99 -30.46
CA ALA A 21 -1.89 3.88 -29.33
C ALA A 21 -2.74 3.51 -28.11
N VAL A 22 -4.04 3.23 -28.30
CA VAL A 22 -4.94 2.80 -27.22
C VAL A 22 -4.51 1.46 -26.66
N GLY A 23 -4.13 0.50 -27.51
CA GLY A 23 -3.65 -0.81 -27.07
C GLY A 23 -2.38 -0.72 -26.21
N VAL A 24 -1.38 0.03 -26.66
CA VAL A 24 -0.13 0.23 -25.89
C VAL A 24 -0.41 1.00 -24.59
N ALA A 25 -1.23 2.05 -24.64
CA ALA A 25 -1.59 2.83 -23.45
C ALA A 25 -2.31 1.98 -22.40
N ALA A 26 -3.22 1.09 -22.80
CA ALA A 26 -3.92 0.21 -21.90
C ALA A 26 -2.97 -0.77 -21.19
N VAL A 27 -2.03 -1.38 -21.92
CA VAL A 27 -1.03 -2.29 -21.34
C VAL A 27 -0.14 -1.54 -20.34
N VAL A 28 0.38 -0.37 -20.72
CA VAL A 28 1.24 0.44 -19.83
C VAL A 28 0.48 0.90 -18.59
N ALA A 29 -0.76 1.36 -18.74
CA ALA A 29 -1.58 1.81 -17.62
C ALA A 29 -1.87 0.66 -16.65
N LEU A 30 -2.18 -0.54 -17.15
CA LEU A 30 -2.42 -1.70 -16.30
C LEU A 30 -1.15 -2.16 -15.58
N SER A 31 0.00 -2.14 -16.25
CA SER A 31 1.30 -2.45 -15.62
C SER A 31 1.62 -1.46 -14.50
N ALA A 32 1.53 -0.16 -14.77
CA ALA A 32 1.80 0.87 -13.77
C ALA A 32 0.81 0.81 -12.59
N PHE A 33 -0.44 0.47 -12.86
CA PHE A 33 -1.44 0.23 -11.81
C PHE A 33 -1.09 -0.98 -10.94
N GLY A 34 -0.67 -2.09 -11.56
CA GLY A 34 -0.22 -3.29 -10.86
C GLY A 34 1.01 -3.03 -9.99
N GLU A 35 2.02 -2.36 -10.55
CA GLU A 35 3.23 -1.94 -9.82
C GLU A 35 2.90 -0.96 -8.69
N GLY A 36 1.98 -0.03 -8.93
CA GLY A 36 1.52 0.94 -7.91
C GLY A 36 0.81 0.26 -6.74
N ILE A 37 -0.03 -0.75 -7.00
CA ILE A 37 -0.64 -1.55 -5.93
C ILE A 37 0.43 -2.36 -5.19
N ALA A 38 1.30 -3.06 -5.91
CA ALA A 38 2.33 -3.89 -5.30
C ALA A 38 3.26 -3.07 -4.40
N GLY A 39 3.79 -1.95 -4.91
CA GLY A 39 4.64 -1.04 -4.13
C GLY A 39 3.88 -0.33 -3.01
N GLY A 40 2.60 0.01 -3.22
CA GLY A 40 1.74 0.56 -2.17
C GLY A 40 1.56 -0.41 -1.00
N MET A 41 1.27 -1.68 -1.31
CA MET A 41 1.16 -2.74 -0.30
C MET A 41 2.51 -3.00 0.38
N GLU A 42 3.60 -3.10 -0.36
CA GLU A 42 4.94 -3.29 0.18
C GLU A 42 5.30 -2.18 1.17
N ASN A 43 5.03 -0.92 0.85
CA ASN A 43 5.26 0.20 1.75
C ASN A 43 4.37 0.17 3.00
N MET A 44 3.11 -0.27 2.87
CA MET A 44 2.21 -0.41 4.02
C MET A 44 2.66 -1.52 4.99
N PHE A 45 3.13 -2.66 4.48
CA PHE A 45 3.56 -3.78 5.31
C PHE A 45 5.00 -3.61 5.82
N SER A 46 5.91 -3.05 5.02
CA SER A 46 7.31 -2.85 5.41
C SER A 46 7.50 -1.73 6.44
N ALA A 47 6.52 -0.84 6.60
CA ALA A 47 6.56 0.20 7.62
C ALA A 47 6.50 -0.36 9.05
N THR A 48 6.01 -1.60 9.23
CA THR A 48 5.92 -2.23 10.55
C THR A 48 7.16 -3.09 10.78
N ILE A 49 8.01 -2.73 11.75
CA ILE A 49 9.23 -3.50 12.12
C ILE A 49 8.86 -4.71 13.01
N ALA A 50 7.67 -5.26 12.84
CA ALA A 50 7.23 -6.42 13.59
C ALA A 50 7.40 -7.68 12.75
N ASP A 51 8.09 -8.69 13.28
CA ASP A 51 8.21 -10.00 12.64
C ASP A 51 6.84 -10.71 12.53
N LEU A 52 5.93 -10.41 13.46
CA LEU A 52 4.58 -10.96 13.54
C LEU A 52 3.59 -9.86 13.96
N THR A 53 2.43 -9.80 13.30
CA THR A 53 1.33 -8.90 13.66
C THR A 53 0.15 -9.69 14.20
N VAL A 54 -0.41 -9.25 15.33
CA VAL A 54 -1.57 -9.86 15.96
C VAL A 54 -2.79 -8.97 15.72
N GLY A 55 -3.89 -9.57 15.27
CA GLY A 55 -5.15 -8.89 15.04
C GLY A 55 -6.34 -9.71 15.51
N GLN A 56 -7.45 -9.03 15.75
CA GLN A 56 -8.72 -9.61 16.13
C GLN A 56 -9.22 -10.57 15.05
N LYS A 57 -9.70 -11.73 15.50
CA LYS A 57 -10.34 -12.71 14.62
C LYS A 57 -11.54 -12.08 13.92
N ASP A 58 -11.70 -12.36 12.62
CA ASP A 58 -12.79 -11.88 11.76
C ASP A 58 -12.78 -10.37 11.47
N ALA A 59 -11.73 -9.64 11.85
CA ALA A 59 -11.54 -8.26 11.41
C ALA A 59 -11.31 -8.20 9.89
N MET A 60 -12.00 -7.29 9.21
CA MET A 60 -11.87 -7.13 7.75
C MET A 60 -10.46 -6.71 7.33
N MET A 61 -9.81 -5.88 8.15
CA MET A 61 -8.41 -5.47 7.99
C MET A 61 -7.80 -5.24 9.37
N LEU A 62 -6.47 -5.37 9.48
CA LEU A 62 -5.72 -5.13 10.72
C LEU A 62 -5.94 -3.71 11.27
N ILE A 63 -6.11 -2.70 10.40
CA ILE A 63 -6.40 -1.32 10.81
C ILE A 63 -7.78 -1.13 11.45
N PHE A 64 -8.69 -2.09 11.28
CA PHE A 64 -10.02 -2.12 11.91
C PHE A 64 -10.11 -3.09 13.08
N SER A 65 -8.99 -3.75 13.41
CA SER A 65 -8.91 -4.66 14.54
C SER A 65 -8.87 -3.89 15.86
N SER A 66 -9.63 -4.35 16.85
CA SER A 66 -9.48 -3.91 18.24
C SER A 66 -8.95 -5.07 19.07
N VAL A 67 -7.75 -4.90 19.63
CA VAL A 67 -7.10 -5.88 20.51
C VAL A 67 -6.91 -5.22 21.87
N ASP A 68 -7.35 -5.92 22.92
CA ASP A 68 -7.14 -5.46 24.29
C ASP A 68 -5.65 -5.51 24.65
N GLU A 69 -5.18 -4.52 25.41
CA GLU A 69 -3.77 -4.43 25.82
C GLU A 69 -3.34 -5.64 26.68
N SER A 70 -4.27 -6.26 27.42
CA SER A 70 -4.04 -7.48 28.20
C SER A 70 -3.54 -8.66 27.36
N VAL A 71 -3.95 -8.76 26.09
CA VAL A 71 -3.44 -9.78 25.15
C VAL A 71 -1.93 -9.59 24.94
N GLY A 72 -1.45 -8.34 24.97
CA GLY A 72 -0.02 -8.04 24.89
C GLY A 72 0.76 -8.60 26.08
N ASP A 73 0.18 -8.60 27.27
CA ASP A 73 0.82 -9.17 28.47
C ASP A 73 0.87 -10.69 28.43
N GLU A 74 -0.17 -11.35 27.91
CA GLU A 74 -0.17 -12.80 27.69
C GLU A 74 0.88 -13.21 26.65
N LEU A 75 0.99 -12.48 25.55
CA LEU A 75 1.97 -12.75 24.49
C LEU A 75 3.42 -12.64 25.00
N ARG A 76 3.70 -11.70 25.92
CA ARG A 76 5.04 -11.56 26.54
C ARG A 76 5.44 -12.77 27.38
N GLN A 77 4.50 -13.58 27.84
CA GLN A 77 4.77 -14.77 28.65
C GLN A 77 5.07 -16.02 27.79
N ILE A 78 4.87 -15.94 26.46
CA ILE A 78 5.15 -17.05 25.55
C ILE A 78 6.66 -17.19 25.36
N GLU A 79 7.17 -18.42 25.54
CA GLU A 79 8.58 -18.74 25.31
C GLU A 79 8.97 -18.44 23.84
N GLY A 80 10.02 -17.64 23.65
CA GLY A 80 10.48 -17.20 22.33
C GLY A 80 10.03 -15.79 21.94
N VAL A 81 9.07 -15.19 22.65
CA VAL A 81 8.68 -13.79 22.43
C VAL A 81 9.67 -12.85 23.11
N LYS A 82 10.48 -12.16 22.30
CA LYS A 82 11.49 -11.20 22.81
C LYS A 82 10.90 -9.85 23.19
N GLN A 83 9.88 -9.41 22.45
CA GLN A 83 9.29 -8.10 22.61
C GLN A 83 7.87 -8.06 22.04
N VAL A 84 6.98 -7.32 22.72
CA VAL A 84 5.63 -7.01 22.26
C VAL A 84 5.44 -5.50 22.34
N ALA A 85 5.05 -4.90 21.23
CA ALA A 85 4.71 -3.48 21.12
C ALA A 85 3.27 -3.34 20.65
N GLY A 86 2.52 -2.46 21.29
CA GLY A 86 1.18 -2.09 20.86
C GLY A 86 1.25 -1.04 19.76
N THR A 87 0.36 -1.16 18.78
CA THR A 87 0.21 -0.18 17.69
C THR A 87 -1.24 0.27 17.65
N VAL A 88 -1.44 1.59 17.59
CA VAL A 88 -2.74 2.23 17.38
C VAL A 88 -2.73 2.87 16.01
N VAL A 89 -3.73 2.56 15.18
CA VAL A 89 -3.94 3.17 13.88
C VAL A 89 -5.24 3.96 13.92
N GLY A 90 -5.18 5.24 13.60
CA GLY A 90 -6.33 6.13 13.46
C GLY A 90 -6.39 6.71 12.05
N ILE A 91 -7.60 6.86 11.51
CA ILE A 91 -7.81 7.53 10.23
C ILE A 91 -8.50 8.87 10.54
N VAL A 92 -7.87 9.97 10.16
CA VAL A 92 -8.42 11.31 10.33
C VAL A 92 -8.72 11.92 8.96
N GLN A 93 -9.75 12.75 8.90
CA GLN A 93 -10.13 13.46 7.68
C GLN A 93 -9.46 14.84 7.69
N MET A 94 -8.74 15.16 6.62
CA MET A 94 -8.15 16.47 6.38
C MET A 94 -8.75 17.09 5.10
N PRO A 95 -8.80 18.43 4.98
CA PRO A 95 -9.37 19.10 3.81
C PRO A 95 -8.82 18.60 2.47
N GLU A 96 -7.51 18.33 2.41
CA GLU A 96 -6.80 17.88 1.20
C GLU A 96 -6.62 16.35 1.15
N SER A 97 -6.94 15.63 2.23
CA SER A 97 -6.77 14.18 2.33
C SER A 97 -7.87 13.56 3.20
N PRO A 98 -8.92 12.98 2.59
CA PRO A 98 -10.02 12.39 3.33
C PRO A 98 -9.63 11.10 4.08
N TYR A 99 -8.47 10.51 3.76
CA TYR A 99 -7.95 9.31 4.40
C TYR A 99 -6.51 9.55 4.85
N PHE A 100 -6.32 10.33 5.92
CA PHE A 100 -5.01 10.53 6.52
C PHE A 100 -4.80 9.52 7.66
N VAL A 101 -3.85 8.60 7.48
CA VAL A 101 -3.55 7.55 8.46
C VAL A 101 -2.54 8.08 9.48
N VAL A 102 -2.89 8.03 10.76
CA VAL A 102 -2.03 8.34 11.91
C VAL A 102 -1.74 7.03 12.62
N MET A 103 -0.47 6.74 12.87
CA MET A 103 -0.04 5.50 13.50
C MET A 103 0.83 5.84 14.72
N GLY A 104 0.49 5.27 15.87
CA GLY A 104 1.24 5.39 17.10
C GLY A 104 1.73 4.02 17.56
N GLU A 105 2.99 3.92 17.97
CA GLU A 105 3.59 2.68 18.46
C GLU A 105 4.13 2.86 19.88
N THR A 106 4.04 1.80 20.70
CA THR A 106 4.68 1.79 22.02
C THR A 106 6.20 1.92 21.88
N ARG A 107 6.82 2.82 22.67
CA ARG A 107 8.28 3.10 22.69
C ARG A 107 9.18 1.86 22.72
N ALA A 108 8.72 0.74 23.28
CA ALA A 108 9.47 -0.49 23.34
C ALA A 108 9.84 -1.03 21.95
N GLY A 109 8.93 -1.00 20.98
CA GLY A 109 9.11 -1.56 19.63
C GLY A 109 9.48 -0.55 18.54
N SER A 110 9.73 0.71 18.91
CA SER A 110 9.99 1.75 17.92
C SER A 110 11.41 1.65 17.33
N PRO A 111 11.59 1.72 15.99
CA PRO A 111 12.90 1.80 15.33
C PRO A 111 13.81 2.93 15.86
N TRP A 112 13.20 3.99 16.36
CA TRP A 112 13.87 5.22 16.74
C TRP A 112 14.58 5.14 18.10
N ARG A 113 14.56 3.98 18.77
CA ARG A 113 15.30 3.72 20.02
C ARG A 113 16.81 3.90 19.89
N THR A 114 17.35 3.80 18.67
CA THR A 114 18.79 3.81 18.40
C THR A 114 19.38 5.22 18.15
N ILE A 115 18.56 6.28 18.17
CA ILE A 115 18.98 7.66 17.85
C ILE A 115 18.96 8.58 19.09
N ALA A 116 18.86 8.03 20.29
CA ALA A 116 18.91 8.78 21.55
C ALA A 116 19.99 8.22 22.49
#